data_AF-A0A7J3XZK3-F1
#
_entry.id   AF-A0A7J3XZK3-F1
#
_cell.length_a   1.000
_cell.length_b   1.000
_cell.length_c   1.000
_cell.angle_alpha   90.00
_cell.angle_beta   90.00
_cell.angle_gamma   90.00
#
_symmetry.space_group_name_H-M   'P 1'
#
loop_
_entity.id
_entity.type
_entity.pdbx_description
1 polymer ?
#
loop_
_entity_poly.entity_id
_entity_poly.type
_entity_poly.pdbx_seq_one_letter_code
_entity_poly.pdbx_strand_id
1 'polypeptide(L)' 'MSGLEEKSTPAYYPVHVIPCDLRSECPFLRIERVDEDQCIAVCSVADRVLTRSNARKCASPAWRECPFYKIGVESTSS' A
#
# COMPACT_ATOMS: atom_id res chain seq x y z
N MET A 1 -24.58 27.46 -9.95
CA MET A 1 -24.85 26.15 -10.57
C MET A 1 -23.58 25.33 -10.43
N SER A 2 -23.71 24.18 -9.79
CA SER A 2 -22.64 23.32 -9.29
C SER A 2 -21.79 22.76 -10.42
N GLY A 3 -20.51 23.13 -10.46
CA GLY A 3 -19.50 22.40 -11.22
C GLY A 3 -19.12 21.18 -10.41
N LEU A 4 -19.77 20.04 -10.66
CA LEU A 4 -19.29 18.76 -10.18
C LEU A 4 -18.04 18.45 -11.00
N GLU A 5 -16.87 18.76 -10.45
CA GLU A 5 -15.61 18.19 -10.92
C GLU A 5 -15.77 16.67 -10.83
N GLU A 6 -15.96 16.02 -11.98
CA GLU A 6 -15.80 14.59 -12.14
C GLU A 6 -14.33 14.26 -11.86
N LYS A 7 -14.00 14.13 -10.56
CA LYS A 7 -12.78 13.48 -10.09
C LYS A 7 -12.91 12.04 -10.57
N SER A 8 -12.40 11.80 -11.75
CA SER A 8 -12.37 10.51 -12.42
C SER A 8 -11.47 9.63 -11.59
N THR A 9 -12.04 9.04 -10.54
CA THR A 9 -11.39 8.07 -9.68
C THR A 9 -10.93 6.95 -10.61
N PRO A 10 -9.61 6.75 -10.81
CA PRO A 10 -9.14 5.71 -11.71
C PRO A 10 -9.83 4.41 -11.31
N ALA A 11 -10.43 3.67 -12.24
CA ALA A 11 -11.31 2.54 -11.93
C ALA A 11 -10.71 1.49 -10.96
N TYR A 12 -9.38 1.51 -10.78
CA TYR A 12 -8.60 0.67 -9.85
C TYR A 12 -8.56 1.17 -8.40
N TYR A 13 -9.03 2.37 -8.10
CA TYR A 13 -8.91 2.97 -6.76
C TYR A 13 -9.55 2.14 -5.64
N PRO A 14 -10.78 1.60 -5.79
CA PRO A 14 -11.45 0.90 -4.69
C PRO A 14 -10.69 -0.33 -4.19
N VAL A 15 -9.93 -1.01 -5.06
CA VAL A 15 -9.15 -2.19 -4.68
C VAL A 15 -7.82 -1.85 -4.02
N HIS A 16 -7.36 -0.60 -4.12
CA HIS A 16 -6.09 -0.12 -3.57
C HIS A 16 -6.24 0.76 -2.32
N VAL A 17 -7.39 1.41 -2.15
CA VAL A 17 -7.64 2.28 -0.99
C VAL A 17 -7.68 1.47 0.31
N ILE A 18 -6.96 1.99 1.30
CA ILE A 18 -6.87 1.49 2.67
C ILE A 18 -7.06 2.64 3.67
N PRO A 19 -7.44 2.32 4.93
CA PRO A 19 -7.37 3.27 6.02
C PRO A 19 -5.94 3.81 6.23
N CYS A 20 -5.81 5.11 6.47
CA CYS A 20 -4.52 5.75 6.73
C CYS A 20 -3.89 5.36 8.07
N ASP A 21 -4.66 4.74 8.98
CA ASP A 21 -4.19 4.22 10.27
C ASP A 21 -3.66 2.79 10.21
N LEU A 22 -3.58 2.19 9.01
CA LEU A 22 -2.99 0.86 8.81
C LEU A 22 -1.52 0.86 9.25
N ARG A 23 -1.21 0.07 10.28
CA ARG A 23 0.14 -0.10 10.81
C ARG A 23 0.74 -1.43 10.35
N SER A 24 2.04 -1.41 10.06
CA SER A 24 2.81 -2.59 9.70
C SER A 24 4.23 -2.46 10.26
N GLU A 25 4.80 -3.58 10.69
CA GLU A 25 6.23 -3.67 11.05
C GLU A 25 7.11 -4.01 9.83
N CYS A 26 6.51 -4.23 8.66
CA CYS A 26 7.25 -4.52 7.43
C CYS A 26 8.05 -3.27 7.01
N PRO A 27 9.40 -3.34 6.92
CA PRO A 27 10.22 -2.17 6.60
C PRO A 27 10.06 -1.69 5.15
N PHE A 28 9.46 -2.50 4.29
CA PHE A 28 9.27 -2.21 2.87
C PHE A 28 7.86 -1.71 2.52
N LEU A 29 6.97 -1.56 3.52
CA LEU A 29 5.65 -0.97 3.32
C LEU A 29 5.72 0.55 3.51
N ARG A 30 5.18 1.29 2.54
CA ARG A 30 4.92 2.73 2.66
C ARG A 30 3.43 3.00 2.55
N ILE A 31 2.95 3.96 3.32
CA ILE A 31 1.56 4.44 3.26
C ILE A 31 1.58 5.84 2.67
N GLU A 32 0.85 6.04 1.59
CA GLU A 32 0.77 7.32 0.89
C GLU A 32 -0.67 7.83 0.94
N ARG A 33 -0.85 9.09 1.34
CA ARG A 33 -2.17 9.72 1.39
C ARG A 33 -2.56 10.20 -0.01
N VAL A 34 -3.77 9.86 -0.43
CA VAL A 34 -4.29 10.18 -1.76
C VAL A 34 -5.60 10.98 -1.73
N ASP A 35 -6.29 10.98 -0.59
CA ASP A 35 -7.40 11.88 -0.25
C ASP A 35 -7.43 12.15 1.27
N GLU A 36 -8.39 12.94 1.77
CA GLU A 36 -8.47 13.35 3.20
C GLU A 36 -8.28 12.17 4.17
N ASP A 37 -9.04 11.09 3.98
CA ASP A 37 -9.00 9.86 4.80
C ASP A 37 -8.66 8.60 4.00
N GLN A 38 -8.19 8.76 2.76
CA GLN A 38 -7.87 7.65 1.86
C GLN A 38 -6.36 7.56 1.66
N CYS A 39 -5.82 6.38 1.94
CA CYS A 39 -4.42 6.08 1.70
C CYS A 39 -4.29 4.88 0.76
N ILE A 40 -3.12 4.76 0.14
CA ILE A 40 -2.68 3.56 -0.57
C ILE A 40 -1.45 2.97 0.11
N ALA A 41 -1.27 1.67 -0.05
CA ALA A 41 -0.08 0.97 0.39
C ALA A 41 0.84 0.72 -0.79
N VAL A 42 2.13 1.01 -0.65
CA VAL A 42 3.17 0.78 -1.65
C VAL A 42 4.20 -0.18 -1.07
N CYS A 43 4.57 -1.20 -1.84
CA CYS A 43 5.70 -2.07 -1.49
C CYS A 43 6.93 -1.61 -2.29
N SER A 44 7.97 -1.16 -1.59
CA SER A 44 9.19 -0.65 -2.25
C SER A 44 9.99 -1.74 -2.98
N VAL A 45 9.97 -2.98 -2.48
CA VAL A 45 10.70 -4.10 -3.12
C VAL A 45 10.02 -4.53 -4.43
N ALA A 46 8.68 -4.54 -4.45
CA ALA A 46 7.91 -4.94 -5.63
C ALA A 46 7.62 -3.75 -6.58
N ASP A 47 8.07 -2.55 -6.22
CA ASP A 47 7.84 -1.28 -6.91
C ASP A 47 6.40 -1.09 -7.42
N ARG A 48 5.42 -1.32 -6.54
CA ARG A 48 4.01 -1.25 -6.91
C ARG A 48 3.07 -0.90 -5.77
N VAL A 49 1.91 -0.35 -6.16
CA VAL A 49 0.75 -0.19 -5.28
C VAL A 49 0.16 -1.56 -4.95
N LEU A 50 -0.07 -1.79 -3.67
CA LEU A 50 -0.69 -3.01 -3.15
C LEU A 50 -2.21 -2.92 -3.24
N THR A 51 -2.86 -4.05 -3.48
CA THR A 51 -4.29 -4.17 -3.21
C THR A 51 -4.54 -4.13 -1.71
N ARG A 52 -5.74 -3.75 -1.29
CA ARG A 52 -6.18 -3.76 0.11
C ARG A 52 -5.93 -5.10 0.80
N SER A 53 -6.15 -6.21 0.08
CA SER A 53 -5.90 -7.57 0.60
C SER A 53 -4.41 -7.82 0.86
N ASN A 54 -3.53 -7.34 -0.01
CA ASN A 54 -2.08 -7.46 0.18
C ASN A 54 -1.57 -6.54 1.28
N ALA A 55 -2.08 -5.30 1.35
CA ALA A 55 -1.75 -4.35 2.42
C ALA A 55 -2.09 -4.92 3.81
N ARG A 56 -3.24 -5.61 3.93
CA ARG A 56 -3.63 -6.32 5.17
C ARG A 56 -2.66 -7.43 5.57
N LYS A 57 -2.06 -8.13 4.60
CA LYS A 57 -1.02 -9.13 4.88
C LYS A 57 0.27 -8.47 5.38
N CYS A 58 0.60 -7.28 4.89
CA CYS A 58 1.71 -6.51 5.44
C CYS A 58 1.43 -6.06 6.88
N ALA A 59 0.17 -5.73 7.21
CA ALA A 59 -0.23 -5.36 8.56
C ALA A 59 -0.28 -6.55 9.55
N SER A 60 -0.23 -7.80 9.07
CA SER A 60 -0.21 -8.99 9.93
C SER A 60 1.21 -9.52 10.12
N PRO A 61 1.49 -10.28 11.20
CA PRO A 61 2.82 -10.86 11.44
C PRO A 61 3.37 -11.74 10.29
N ALA A 62 2.50 -12.20 9.38
CA ALA A 62 2.86 -12.98 8.20
C ALA A 62 3.71 -12.19 7.18
N TRP A 63 3.90 -10.87 7.36
CA TRP A 63 4.79 -10.10 6.51
C TRP A 63 6.23 -10.66 6.48
N ARG A 64 6.68 -11.34 7.53
CA ARG A 64 8.00 -12.00 7.60
C ARG A 64 8.13 -13.20 6.67
N GLU A 65 7.00 -13.80 6.28
CA GLU A 65 6.94 -14.93 5.35
C GLU A 65 6.81 -14.45 3.89
N CYS A 66 6.61 -13.15 3.67
CA CYS A 66 6.48 -12.56 2.35
C CYS A 66 7.76 -12.81 1.52
N PRO A 67 7.66 -13.34 0.29
CA PRO A 67 8.82 -13.57 -0.56
C PRO A 67 9.56 -12.26 -0.87
N PHE A 68 8.83 -11.14 -1.02
CA PHE A 68 9.43 -9.82 -1.23
C PHE A 68 10.20 -9.31 -0.01
N TYR A 69 9.80 -9.70 1.20
CA TYR A 69 10.57 -9.32 2.40
C TYR A 69 11.97 -9.95 2.35
N LYS A 70 12.05 -11.24 2.02
CA LYS A 70 13.34 -11.96 1.89
C LYS A 70 14.25 -11.31 0.85
N ILE A 71 13.71 -11.03 -0.34
CA ILE A 71 14.43 -10.35 -1.42
C ILE A 71 14.92 -8.96 -0.99
N GLY A 72 14.05 -8.20 -0.31
CA GLY A 72 14.37 -6.86 0.16
C GLY A 72 15.53 -6.85 1.15
N VAL A 73 15.52 -7.76 2.12
CA VAL A 73 16.59 -7.89 3.13
C VAL A 73 17.92 -8.24 2.47
N GLU A 74 17.92 -9.18 1.51
CA GLU A 74 19.12 -9.56 0.75
C GLU A 74 19.69 -8.37 -0.04
N SER A 75 18.81 -7.59 -0.68
CA SER A 75 19.19 -6.45 -1.51
C SER A 75 19.76 -5.27 -0.70
N THR A 76 19.29 -5.07 0.54
CA THR A 76 19.79 -4.00 1.44
C THR A 76 21.06 -4.39 2.21
N SER A 77 21.46 -5.66 2.18
CA SER A 77 22.65 -6.16 2.89
C SER A 77 23.90 -6.18 2.00
N SER A 78 23.79 -5.69 0.76
CA SER A 78 24.85 -5.64 -0.25
C SER A 78 25.49 -4.25 -0.35
#